data_AF-A0A932V472-F1
#
_entry.id   AF-A0A932V472-F1
#
_cell.length_a   1.000
_cell.length_b   1.000
_cell.length_c   1.000
_cell.angle_alpha   90.00
_cell.angle_beta   90.00
_cell.angle_gamma   90.00
#
_symmetry.space_group_name_H-M   'P 1'
#
loop_
_entity.id
_entity.type
_entity.pdbx_description
1 polymer ?
#
loop_
_entity_poly.entity_id
_entity_poly.type
_entity_poly.pdbx_seq_one_letter_code
_entity_poly.pdbx_strand_id
1 'polypeptide(L)'
;MVTILANVNALAASRQLGVSKIGLNQAITRLTTGRRVNSASDDSAALTSGNTAMALSRAAGAKVHANQAAYFSALQADGAEQQNTQDAYRMAEMEGAGTTSDAEYTAYAANTNLGTTSAAALTAIAARQVTNAASMSSALSKANLNGIEQESQLGIADAWLGADMGAEMANLTKYQIMMQAGTSALSNANQSSQTILGLFR
;
A
#
# COMPACT_ATOMS: atom_id res chain seq x y z
N MET A 1 33.76 44.40 31.97
CA MET A 1 32.67 44.31 32.96
C MET A 1 31.70 43.23 32.50
N VAL A 2 31.61 42.11 33.22
CA VAL A 2 30.53 41.14 33.01
C VAL A 2 29.26 41.81 33.54
N THR A 3 28.31 42.15 32.67
CA THR A 3 27.04 42.77 33.04
C THR A 3 26.23 41.82 33.91
N ILE A 4 26.16 42.08 35.22
CA ILE A 4 25.45 41.29 36.23
C ILE A 4 23.91 41.37 36.03
N LEU A 5 23.42 42.35 35.26
CA LEU A 5 21.99 42.50 34.94
C LEU A 5 21.45 41.44 33.96
N ALA A 6 22.30 40.81 33.14
CA ALA A 6 21.87 39.79 32.18
C ALA A 6 22.57 38.47 32.49
N ASN A 7 21.84 37.48 32.98
CA ASN A 7 22.37 36.14 33.22
C ASN A 7 22.63 35.42 31.88
N VAL A 8 23.81 35.66 31.30
CA VAL A 8 24.21 35.12 29.98
C VAL A 8 24.27 33.58 30.00
N ASN A 9 24.60 32.97 31.13
CA ASN A 9 24.65 31.52 31.30
C ASN A 9 23.24 30.91 31.29
N ALA A 10 22.28 31.52 32.00
CA ALA A 10 20.88 31.12 31.94
C ALA A 10 20.27 31.36 30.55
N LEU A 11 20.65 32.44 29.87
CA LEU A 11 20.22 32.72 28.51
C LEU A 11 20.76 31.69 27.50
N ALA A 12 22.02 31.26 27.66
CA ALA A 12 22.60 30.19 26.86
C ALA A 12 21.92 28.84 27.13
N ALA A 13 21.66 28.49 28.39
CA ALA A 13 20.91 27.30 28.77
C ALA A 13 19.47 27.32 28.22
N SER A 14 18.80 28.48 28.25
CA SER A 14 17.45 28.68 27.70
C SER A 14 17.40 28.50 26.18
N ARG A 15 18.39 29.04 25.44
CA ARG A 15 18.50 28.80 23.98
C ARG A 15 18.70 27.32 23.66
N GLN A 16 19.57 26.64 24.41
CA GLN A 16 19.82 25.20 24.22
C GLN A 16 18.56 24.37 24.51
N LEU A 17 17.81 24.71 25.57
CA LEU A 17 16.49 24.12 25.87
C LEU A 17 15.49 24.32 24.73
N GLY A 18 15.50 25.50 24.09
CA GLY A 18 14.67 25.78 22.92
C GLY A 18 14.98 24.86 21.74
N VAL A 19 16.26 24.67 21.42
CA VAL A 19 16.71 23.74 20.37
C VAL A 19 16.34 22.30 20.70
N SER A 20 16.59 21.85 21.93
CA SER A 20 16.23 20.50 22.38
C SER A 20 14.72 20.25 22.34
N LYS A 21 13.89 21.26 22.62
CA LYS A 21 12.44 21.17 22.52
C LYS A 21 11.96 21.01 21.08
N ILE A 22 12.57 21.71 20.12
CA ILE A 22 12.25 21.54 18.69
C ILE A 22 12.62 20.13 18.23
N GLY A 23 13.84 19.67 18.55
CA GLY A 23 14.29 18.32 18.24
C GLY A 23 13.41 17.23 18.85
N LEU A 24 13.00 17.41 20.12
CA LEU A 24 12.08 16.49 20.78
C LEU A 24 10.72 16.39 20.05
N ASN A 25 10.10 17.53 19.73
CA ASN A 25 8.81 17.54 19.04
C ASN A 25 8.89 16.89 17.65
N GLN A 26 9.99 17.13 16.93
CA GLN A 26 10.22 16.48 15.64
C GLN A 26 10.36 14.96 15.80
N ALA A 27 11.14 14.50 16.79
CA ALA A 27 11.32 13.08 17.06
C ALA A 27 10.01 12.39 17.47
N ILE A 28 9.21 13.04 18.32
CA ILE A 28 7.86 12.55 18.67
C ILE A 28 7.01 12.41 17.40
N THR A 29 6.99 13.42 16.54
CA THR A 29 6.17 13.40 15.32
C THR A 29 6.60 12.29 14.37
N ARG A 30 7.90 12.13 14.13
CA ARG A 30 8.45 11.08 13.25
C ARG A 30 8.23 9.67 13.81
N LEU A 31 8.42 9.49 15.11
CA LEU A 31 8.15 8.21 15.78
C LEU A 31 6.66 7.85 15.74
N THR A 32 5.77 8.83 15.98
CA THR A 32 4.32 8.58 16.00
C THR A 32 3.78 8.26 14.61
N THR A 33 4.32 8.91 13.58
CA THR A 33 3.88 8.72 12.19
C THR A 33 4.60 7.59 11.47
N GLY A 34 5.73 7.12 12.01
CA GLY A 34 6.65 6.22 11.31
C GLY A 34 7.31 6.85 10.07
N ARG A 35 7.17 8.17 9.88
CA ARG A 35 7.62 8.88 8.68
C ARG A 35 8.63 9.95 9.04
N ARG A 36 9.73 9.99 8.31
CA ARG A 36 10.74 11.05 8.40
C ARG A 36 10.21 12.37 7.83
N VAL A 37 9.41 12.29 6.77
CA VAL A 37 8.83 13.43 6.05
C VAL A 37 7.31 13.46 6.27
N ASN A 38 6.86 14.42 7.08
CA ASN A 38 5.45 14.59 7.45
C ASN A 38 4.81 15.83 6.82
N SER A 39 5.62 16.83 6.48
CA SER A 39 5.17 18.08 5.90
C SER A 39 6.03 18.50 4.70
N ALA A 40 5.51 19.38 3.86
CA ALA A 40 6.26 19.93 2.72
C ALA A 40 7.47 20.78 3.15
N SER A 41 7.44 21.32 4.37
CA SER A 41 8.58 22.03 4.96
C SER A 41 9.73 21.11 5.37
N ASP A 42 9.48 19.82 5.60
CA ASP A 42 10.54 18.86 5.90
C ASP A 42 11.31 18.47 4.64
N ASP A 43 10.59 18.05 3.59
CA ASP A 43 11.12 17.75 2.25
C ASP A 43 9.96 17.61 1.24
N SER A 44 9.75 18.63 0.40
CA SER A 44 8.67 18.62 -0.60
C SER A 44 8.89 17.61 -1.74
N ALA A 45 10.14 17.31 -2.10
CA ALA A 45 10.45 16.40 -3.18
C ALA A 45 10.21 14.95 -2.76
N ALA A 46 10.72 14.55 -1.58
CA ALA A 46 10.45 13.23 -1.02
C ALA A 46 8.94 13.04 -0.74
N LEU A 47 8.25 14.09 -0.25
CA LEU A 47 6.81 14.03 -0.04
C LEU A 47 6.04 13.77 -1.34
N THR A 48 6.43 14.44 -2.44
CA THR A 48 5.80 14.26 -3.74
C THR A 48 6.06 12.86 -4.30
N SER A 49 7.33 12.44 -4.37
CA SER A 49 7.71 11.11 -4.87
C SER A 49 7.05 10.00 -4.06
N GLY A 50 7.06 10.10 -2.73
CA GLY A 50 6.40 9.14 -1.86
C GLY A 50 4.88 9.10 -2.06
N ASN A 51 4.22 10.24 -2.20
CA ASN A 51 2.79 10.28 -2.50
C ASN A 51 2.46 9.69 -3.88
N THR A 52 3.30 9.92 -4.89
CA THR A 52 3.13 9.29 -6.21
C THR A 52 3.31 7.77 -6.14
N ALA A 53 4.31 7.27 -5.41
CA ALA A 53 4.51 5.84 -5.21
C ALA A 53 3.32 5.20 -4.47
N MET A 54 2.78 5.86 -3.44
CA MET A 54 1.56 5.42 -2.76
C MET A 54 0.34 5.39 -3.69
N ALA A 55 0.21 6.38 -4.59
CA ALA A 55 -0.87 6.40 -5.57
C ALA A 55 -0.73 5.26 -6.58
N LEU A 56 0.49 4.99 -7.05
CA LEU A 56 0.79 3.86 -7.96
C LEU A 56 0.54 2.52 -7.28
N SER A 57 0.89 2.36 -6.00
CA SER A 57 0.59 1.15 -5.22
C SER A 57 -0.91 0.90 -5.12
N ARG A 58 -1.71 1.93 -4.82
CA ARG A 58 -3.18 1.82 -4.79
C ARG A 58 -3.76 1.48 -6.16
N ALA A 59 -3.24 2.10 -7.22
CA ALA A 59 -3.65 1.79 -8.58
C ALA A 59 -3.31 0.33 -8.97
N ALA A 60 -2.13 -0.16 -8.59
CA ALA A 60 -1.73 -1.55 -8.79
C ALA A 60 -2.65 -2.51 -8.03
N GLY A 61 -2.98 -2.22 -6.77
CA GLY A 61 -3.94 -3.01 -5.98
C GLY A 61 -5.34 -3.07 -6.62
N ALA A 62 -5.84 -1.97 -7.18
CA ALA A 62 -7.09 -1.98 -7.94
C ALA A 62 -7.02 -2.91 -9.16
N LYS A 63 -5.87 -2.94 -9.87
CA LYS A 63 -5.66 -3.87 -10.98
C LYS A 63 -5.56 -5.32 -10.52
N VAL A 64 -5.00 -5.61 -9.35
CA VAL A 64 -4.99 -6.97 -8.77
C VAL A 64 -6.42 -7.47 -8.60
N HIS A 65 -7.29 -6.67 -7.99
CA HIS A 65 -8.71 -7.03 -7.84
C HIS A 65 -9.42 -7.18 -9.18
N ALA A 66 -9.17 -6.29 -10.14
CA ALA A 66 -9.75 -6.39 -11.49
C ALA A 66 -9.31 -7.68 -12.20
N ASN A 67 -8.05 -8.07 -12.11
CA ASN A 67 -7.54 -9.31 -12.69
C ASN A 67 -8.09 -10.56 -11.98
N GLN A 68 -8.22 -10.53 -10.65
CA GLN A 68 -8.87 -11.62 -9.92
C GLN A 68 -10.34 -11.77 -10.32
N ALA A 69 -11.07 -10.67 -10.48
CA ALA A 69 -12.44 -10.70 -10.98
C ALA A 69 -12.52 -11.31 -12.39
N ALA A 70 -11.61 -10.93 -13.29
CA ALA A 70 -11.51 -11.52 -14.62
C ALA A 70 -11.25 -13.03 -14.55
N TYR A 71 -10.34 -13.49 -13.68
CA TYR A 71 -10.10 -14.92 -13.45
C TYR A 71 -11.36 -15.67 -12.99
N PHE A 72 -12.06 -15.14 -11.98
CA PHE A 72 -13.29 -15.78 -11.47
C PHE A 72 -14.42 -15.78 -12.49
N SER A 73 -14.56 -14.72 -13.30
CA SER A 73 -15.55 -14.70 -14.39
C SER A 73 -15.25 -15.73 -15.48
N ALA A 74 -13.97 -15.92 -15.83
CA ALA A 74 -13.56 -16.95 -16.78
C ALA A 74 -13.74 -18.37 -16.22
N LEU A 75 -13.52 -18.55 -14.91
CA LEU A 75 -13.79 -19.82 -14.23
C LEU A 75 -15.29 -20.17 -14.21
N GLN A 76 -16.16 -19.18 -14.00
CA GLN A 76 -17.61 -19.38 -14.11
C GLN A 76 -18.01 -19.76 -15.54
N ALA A 77 -17.43 -19.10 -16.55
CA ALA A 77 -17.65 -19.44 -17.94
C ALA A 77 -17.20 -20.87 -18.26
N ASP A 78 -16.07 -21.33 -17.74
CA ASP A 78 -15.62 -22.72 -17.88
C ASP A 78 -16.62 -23.73 -17.29
N GLY A 79 -17.20 -23.43 -16.12
CA GLY A 79 -18.26 -24.24 -15.53
C GLY A 79 -19.53 -24.32 -16.40
N ALA A 80 -19.90 -23.23 -17.08
CA ALA A 80 -21.00 -23.24 -18.05
C ALA A 80 -20.65 -24.07 -19.29
N GLU A 81 -19.41 -24.00 -19.78
CA GLU A 81 -18.96 -24.82 -20.92
C GLU A 81 -18.93 -26.32 -20.61
N GLN A 82 -18.72 -26.72 -19.34
CA GLN A 82 -18.87 -28.11 -18.92
C GLN A 82 -20.32 -28.60 -19.08
N GLN A 83 -21.31 -27.77 -18.74
CA GLN A 83 -22.73 -28.11 -18.97
C GLN A 83 -23.05 -28.17 -20.47
N ASN A 84 -22.60 -27.18 -21.24
CA ASN A 84 -22.74 -27.16 -22.70
C ASN A 84 -22.11 -28.39 -23.36
N THR A 85 -21.00 -28.92 -22.81
CA THR A 85 -20.37 -30.15 -23.29
C THR A 85 -21.27 -31.36 -23.09
N GLN A 86 -21.95 -31.47 -21.94
CA GLN A 86 -22.92 -32.53 -21.68
C GLN A 86 -24.12 -32.44 -22.61
N ASP A 87 -24.63 -31.23 -22.85
CA ASP A 87 -25.70 -30.99 -23.83
C ASP A 87 -25.26 -31.34 -25.26
N ALA A 88 -24.01 -31.05 -25.63
CA ALA A 88 -23.44 -31.41 -26.93
C ALA A 88 -23.30 -32.93 -27.11
N TYR A 89 -22.93 -33.67 -26.07
CA TYR A 89 -22.94 -35.13 -26.11
C TYR A 89 -24.35 -35.69 -26.23
N ARG A 90 -25.32 -35.13 -25.51
CA ARG A 90 -26.73 -35.50 -25.64
C ARG A 90 -27.26 -35.24 -27.06
N MET A 91 -26.88 -34.12 -27.67
CA MET A 91 -27.19 -33.86 -29.08
C MET A 91 -26.57 -34.91 -30.01
N ALA A 92 -25.31 -35.32 -29.78
CA ALA A 92 -24.64 -36.34 -30.59
C ALA A 92 -25.34 -37.71 -30.48
N GLU A 93 -25.81 -38.08 -29.29
CA GLU A 93 -26.60 -39.30 -29.07
C GLU A 93 -27.91 -39.27 -29.87
N MET A 94 -28.63 -38.13 -29.84
CA MET A 94 -29.88 -37.95 -30.58
C MET A 94 -29.67 -37.92 -32.11
N GLU A 95 -28.59 -37.31 -32.60
CA GLU A 95 -28.20 -37.37 -34.01
C GLU A 95 -27.92 -38.80 -34.46
N GLY A 96 -27.18 -39.57 -33.64
CA GLY A 96 -26.90 -40.98 -33.91
C GLY A 96 -28.15 -41.86 -33.88
N ALA A 97 -29.13 -41.52 -33.04
CA ALA A 97 -30.44 -42.17 -32.98
C ALA A 97 -31.40 -41.73 -34.10
N GLY A 98 -31.07 -40.68 -34.87
CA GLY A 98 -31.92 -40.13 -35.92
C GLY A 98 -33.12 -39.30 -35.41
N THR A 99 -33.10 -38.86 -34.15
CA THR A 99 -34.19 -38.13 -33.49
C THR A 99 -34.03 -36.61 -33.55
N THR A 100 -33.42 -36.09 -34.62
CA THR A 100 -33.11 -34.65 -34.79
C THR A 100 -34.34 -33.74 -34.94
N SER A 101 -35.54 -34.32 -35.08
CA SER A 101 -36.80 -33.57 -35.11
C SER A 101 -37.48 -33.46 -33.74
N ASP A 102 -36.93 -34.11 -32.71
CA ASP A 102 -37.49 -34.06 -31.36
C ASP A 102 -37.34 -32.66 -30.75
N ALA A 103 -38.32 -32.27 -29.95
CA ALA A 103 -38.37 -30.96 -29.31
C ALA A 103 -37.08 -30.66 -28.49
N GLU A 104 -36.53 -31.66 -27.83
CA GLU A 104 -35.29 -31.56 -27.07
C GLU A 104 -34.07 -31.23 -27.96
N TYR A 105 -33.89 -31.95 -29.06
CA TYR A 105 -32.79 -31.67 -30.00
C TYR A 105 -32.95 -30.26 -30.60
N THR A 106 -34.17 -29.89 -31.00
CA THR A 106 -34.42 -28.55 -31.57
C THR A 106 -34.18 -27.43 -30.57
N ALA A 107 -34.40 -27.66 -29.26
CA ALA A 107 -34.10 -26.69 -28.22
C ALA A 107 -32.59 -26.48 -28.05
N TYR A 108 -31.79 -27.55 -28.08
CA TYR A 108 -30.34 -27.44 -28.04
C TYR A 108 -29.76 -26.83 -29.33
N ALA A 109 -30.27 -27.22 -30.50
CA ALA A 109 -29.84 -26.71 -31.80
C ALA A 109 -30.23 -25.23 -32.02
N ALA A 110 -31.24 -24.73 -31.31
CA ALA A 110 -31.63 -23.32 -31.29
C ALA A 110 -30.72 -22.46 -30.39
N ASN A 111 -29.90 -23.08 -29.53
CA ASN A 111 -28.96 -22.34 -28.70
C ASN A 111 -27.81 -21.81 -29.57
N THR A 112 -27.78 -20.49 -29.78
CA THR A 112 -26.75 -19.80 -30.58
C THR A 112 -25.34 -19.98 -30.00
N ASN A 113 -25.22 -20.38 -28.74
CA ASN A 113 -23.93 -20.68 -28.13
C ASN A 113 -23.40 -22.08 -28.55
N LEU A 114 -24.26 -23.02 -28.92
CA LEU A 114 -23.86 -24.37 -29.33
C LEU A 114 -23.85 -24.49 -30.86
N GLY A 115 -24.83 -23.92 -31.57
CA GLY A 115 -25.00 -24.12 -33.00
C GLY A 115 -25.88 -25.33 -33.32
N THR A 116 -26.06 -25.63 -34.60
CA THR A 116 -27.19 -26.45 -35.08
C THR A 116 -26.94 -27.97 -35.07
N THR A 117 -25.70 -28.40 -34.84
CA THR A 117 -25.30 -29.82 -34.77
C THR A 117 -24.32 -30.05 -33.64
N SER A 118 -24.22 -31.30 -33.17
CA SER A 118 -23.28 -31.71 -32.13
C SER A 118 -21.82 -31.42 -32.52
N ALA A 119 -21.45 -31.62 -33.79
CA ALA A 119 -20.12 -31.32 -34.30
C ALA A 119 -19.81 -29.81 -34.28
N ALA A 120 -20.79 -28.97 -34.63
CA ALA A 120 -20.65 -27.51 -34.54
C ALA A 120 -20.54 -27.06 -33.08
N ALA A 121 -21.35 -27.65 -32.19
CA ALA A 121 -21.31 -27.41 -30.75
C ALA A 121 -19.96 -27.73 -30.13
N LEU A 122 -19.42 -28.92 -30.38
CA LEU A 122 -18.12 -29.31 -29.85
C LEU A 122 -16.99 -28.41 -30.37
N THR A 123 -17.05 -27.97 -31.63
CA THR A 123 -16.07 -27.02 -32.20
C THR A 123 -16.16 -25.65 -31.53
N ALA A 124 -17.38 -25.13 -31.32
CA ALA A 124 -17.60 -23.84 -30.66
C ALA A 124 -17.17 -23.88 -29.18
N ILE A 125 -17.51 -24.95 -28.46
CA ILE A 125 -17.10 -25.18 -27.07
C ILE A 125 -15.56 -25.24 -26.98
N ALA A 126 -14.91 -26.03 -27.84
CA ALA A 126 -13.45 -26.14 -27.84
C ALA A 126 -12.77 -24.78 -28.06
N ALA A 127 -13.29 -23.96 -28.98
CA ALA A 127 -12.79 -22.60 -29.19
C ALA A 127 -12.94 -21.74 -27.93
N ARG A 128 -14.09 -21.80 -27.24
CA ARG A 128 -14.33 -21.04 -26.01
C ARG A 128 -13.47 -21.49 -24.85
N GLN A 129 -13.30 -22.81 -24.67
CA GLN A 129 -12.43 -23.37 -23.63
C GLN A 129 -10.98 -22.87 -23.79
N VAL A 130 -10.47 -22.80 -25.03
CA VAL A 130 -9.14 -22.23 -25.29
C VAL A 130 -9.08 -20.75 -24.90
N THR A 131 -10.09 -19.95 -25.27
CA THR A 131 -10.13 -18.53 -24.90
C THR A 131 -10.29 -18.30 -23.40
N ASN A 132 -11.08 -19.14 -22.71
CA ASN A 132 -11.27 -19.07 -21.26
C ASN A 132 -9.98 -19.46 -20.54
N ALA A 133 -9.30 -20.52 -20.96
CA ALA A 133 -8.00 -20.92 -20.41
C ALA A 133 -6.93 -19.84 -20.59
N ALA A 134 -6.86 -19.20 -21.78
CA ALA A 134 -5.97 -18.07 -22.03
C ALA A 134 -6.31 -16.86 -21.13
N SER A 135 -7.60 -16.59 -20.93
CA SER A 135 -8.08 -15.52 -20.05
C SER A 135 -7.71 -15.79 -18.59
N MET A 136 -7.91 -17.01 -18.09
CA MET A 136 -7.53 -17.41 -16.73
C MET A 136 -6.02 -17.31 -16.51
N SER A 137 -5.21 -17.87 -17.42
CA SER A 137 -3.75 -17.85 -17.32
C SER A 137 -3.21 -16.42 -17.33
N SER A 138 -3.67 -15.59 -18.27
CA SER A 138 -3.23 -14.20 -18.37
C SER A 138 -3.72 -13.34 -17.21
N ALA A 139 -4.94 -13.55 -16.71
CA ALA A 139 -5.47 -12.85 -15.53
C ALA A 139 -4.67 -13.18 -14.27
N LEU A 140 -4.36 -14.45 -14.02
CA LEU A 140 -3.55 -14.87 -12.88
C LEU A 140 -2.13 -14.28 -12.96
N SER A 141 -1.49 -14.35 -14.14
CA SER A 141 -0.17 -13.77 -14.36
C SER A 141 -0.16 -12.26 -14.10
N LYS A 142 -1.14 -11.52 -14.64
CA LYS A 142 -1.27 -10.07 -14.41
C LYS A 142 -1.58 -9.74 -12.95
N ALA A 143 -2.36 -10.56 -12.25
CA ALA A 143 -2.63 -10.36 -10.81
C ALA A 143 -1.35 -10.47 -10.00
N ASN A 144 -0.50 -11.48 -10.29
CA ASN A 144 0.79 -11.63 -9.62
C ASN A 144 1.74 -10.47 -9.92
N LEU A 145 1.87 -10.08 -11.19
CA LEU A 145 2.71 -8.94 -11.59
C LEU A 145 2.27 -7.63 -10.92
N ASN A 146 0.97 -7.32 -10.94
CA ASN A 146 0.46 -6.12 -10.27
C ASN A 146 0.58 -6.20 -8.74
N GLY A 147 0.55 -7.41 -8.15
CA GLY A 147 0.81 -7.60 -6.73
C GLY A 147 2.27 -7.29 -6.36
N ILE A 148 3.22 -7.75 -7.19
CA ILE A 148 4.64 -7.41 -7.04
C ILE A 148 4.86 -5.90 -7.24
N GLU A 149 4.23 -5.29 -8.25
CA GLU A 149 4.27 -3.84 -8.45
C GLU A 149 3.73 -3.10 -7.23
N GLN A 150 2.60 -3.54 -6.66
CA GLN A 150 2.01 -2.95 -5.47
C GLN A 150 2.98 -2.95 -4.29
N GLU A 151 3.63 -4.09 -4.01
CA GLU A 151 4.62 -4.23 -2.93
C GLU A 151 5.88 -3.40 -3.20
N SER A 152 6.39 -3.44 -4.43
CA SER A 152 7.54 -2.63 -4.84
C SER A 152 7.29 -1.13 -4.66
N GLN A 153 6.09 -0.65 -5.04
CA GLN A 153 5.72 0.76 -4.87
C GLN A 153 5.55 1.15 -3.40
N LEU A 154 5.07 0.24 -2.54
CA LEU A 154 5.07 0.48 -1.08
C LEU A 154 6.49 0.58 -0.52
N GLY A 155 7.40 -0.29 -0.97
CA GLY A 155 8.81 -0.22 -0.60
C GLY A 155 9.47 1.08 -1.05
N ILE A 156 9.17 1.54 -2.27
CA ILE A 156 9.62 2.85 -2.76
C ILE A 156 9.05 3.97 -1.88
N ALA A 157 7.75 3.95 -1.57
CA ALA A 157 7.13 4.96 -0.73
C ALA A 157 7.77 5.04 0.67
N ASP A 158 8.06 3.89 1.29
CA ASP A 158 8.74 3.82 2.59
C ASP A 158 10.20 4.29 2.50
N ALA A 159 10.93 3.99 1.42
CA ALA A 159 12.29 4.50 1.23
C ALA A 159 12.34 6.04 1.18
N TRP A 160 11.33 6.68 0.58
CA TRP A 160 11.24 8.14 0.53
C TRP A 160 10.77 8.75 1.85
N LEU A 161 9.72 8.19 2.45
CA LEU A 161 8.95 8.81 3.52
C LEU A 161 9.23 8.23 4.91
N GLY A 162 9.66 6.98 4.99
CA GLY A 162 9.85 6.20 6.21
C GLY A 162 10.93 6.77 7.11
N ALA A 163 10.72 6.61 8.42
CA ALA A 163 11.71 6.91 9.45
C ALA A 163 12.39 5.62 9.93
N ASP A 164 13.69 5.70 10.22
CA ASP A 164 14.36 4.68 11.04
C ASP A 164 13.94 4.87 12.50
N MET A 165 13.03 4.00 12.95
CA MET A 165 12.46 4.04 14.30
C MET A 165 13.53 3.87 15.38
N GLY A 166 14.59 3.10 15.13
CA GLY A 166 15.68 2.90 16.09
C GLY A 166 16.48 4.18 16.29
N ALA A 167 16.84 4.83 15.18
CA ALA A 167 17.51 6.13 15.21
C ALA A 167 16.63 7.22 15.84
N GLU A 168 15.32 7.23 15.54
CA GLU A 168 14.40 8.23 16.07
C GLU A 168 14.12 8.03 17.57
N MET A 169 14.06 6.78 18.06
CA MET A 169 13.99 6.49 19.51
C MET A 169 15.25 6.94 20.25
N ALA A 170 16.43 6.74 19.66
CA ALA A 170 17.69 7.24 20.22
C ALA A 170 17.71 8.77 20.28
N ASN A 171 17.25 9.44 19.21
CA ASN A 171 17.12 10.89 19.18
C ASN A 171 16.09 11.42 20.18
N LEU A 172 14.94 10.77 20.30
CA LEU A 172 13.92 11.10 21.31
C LEU A 172 14.54 11.05 22.71
N THR A 173 15.21 9.95 23.05
CA THR A 173 15.86 9.75 24.34
C THR A 173 16.93 10.82 24.59
N LYS A 174 17.76 11.11 23.58
CA LYS A 174 18.76 12.18 23.63
C LYS A 174 18.11 13.53 23.96
N TYR A 175 17.03 13.90 23.26
CA TYR A 175 16.37 15.19 23.51
C TYR A 175 15.63 15.24 24.86
N GLN A 176 15.09 14.12 25.35
CA GLN A 176 14.53 14.02 26.70
C GLN A 176 15.59 14.26 27.79
N ILE A 177 16.75 13.58 27.66
CA ILE A 177 17.88 13.76 28.58
C ILE A 177 18.40 15.20 28.51
N MET A 178 18.55 15.77 27.31
CA MET A 178 18.99 17.16 27.14
C MET A 178 17.99 18.16 27.72
N MET A 179 16.68 17.88 27.64
CA MET A 179 15.67 18.72 28.30
C MET A 179 15.77 18.64 29.83
N GLN A 180 15.88 17.43 30.39
CA GLN A 180 16.06 17.26 31.83
C GLN A 180 17.34 17.95 32.33
N ALA A 181 18.47 17.67 31.67
CA ALA A 181 19.77 18.29 31.98
C ALA A 181 19.74 19.81 31.76
N GLY A 182 19.08 20.30 30.70
CA GLY A 182 18.94 21.72 30.40
C GLY A 182 18.14 22.47 31.45
N THR A 183 17.06 21.88 31.99
CA THR A 183 16.29 22.48 33.09
C THR A 183 17.08 22.55 34.39
N SER A 184 17.83 21.49 34.72
CA SER A 184 18.77 21.50 35.85
C SER A 184 19.89 22.53 35.65
N ALA A 185 20.46 22.64 34.45
CA ALA A 185 21.49 23.62 34.12
C ALA A 185 20.96 25.07 34.19
N LEU A 186 19.73 25.31 33.74
CA LEU A 186 19.07 26.61 33.88
C LEU A 186 18.84 26.97 35.36
N SER A 187 18.40 26.01 36.17
CA SER A 187 18.25 26.19 37.62
C SER A 187 19.58 26.53 38.29
N ASN A 188 20.65 25.79 37.97
CA ASN A 188 22.00 26.03 38.49
C ASN A 188 22.59 27.37 38.02
N ALA A 189 22.33 27.75 36.77
CA ALA A 189 22.76 29.05 36.23
C ALA A 189 22.03 30.22 36.91
N ASN A 190 20.77 30.05 37.30
CA ASN A 190 20.03 31.06 38.05
C ASN A 190 20.51 31.16 39.52
N GLN A 191 20.77 30.03 40.19
CA GLN A 191 21.28 30.01 41.56
C GLN A 191 22.66 30.66 41.67
N SER A 192 23.60 30.32 40.77
CA SER A 192 24.94 30.92 40.79
C SER A 192 24.92 32.44 40.58
N SER A 193 24.02 32.95 39.72
CA SER A 193 23.83 34.39 39.54
C SER A 193 23.25 35.08 40.78
N GLN A 194 22.39 34.41 41.56
CA GLN A 194 21.84 34.94 42.82
C GLN A 194 22.88 34.95 43.94
N THR A 195 23.72 33.92 44.03
CA THR A 195 24.85 33.88 44.99
C THR A 195 25.81 35.03 44.73
N ILE A 196 26.16 35.29 43.47
CA ILE A 196 27.02 36.43 43.09
C ILE A 196 26.36 37.77 43.45
N LEU A 197 25.06 37.92 43.21
CA LEU A 197 24.33 39.14 43.58
C LEU A 197 24.27 39.35 45.10
N GLY A 198 24.18 38.26 45.87
CA GLY A 198 24.23 38.28 47.33
C GLY A 198 25.60 38.68 47.90
N LEU A 199 26.70 38.45 47.17
CA LEU A 199 28.05 38.88 47.56
C LEU A 199 28.29 40.38 47.36
N PHE A 200 27.39 41.08 46.65
CA PHE A 200 27.46 42.54 46.42
C PHE A 200 26.42 43.33 47.24
N ARG A 201 25.77 42.70 48.23
CA ARG A 201 24.79 43.33 49.12
C ARG A 201 25.31 43.47 50.54
#